data_AF-A0A832ZS51-F1
#
_entry.id   AF-A0A832ZS51-F1
#
_cell.length_a   1.000
_cell.length_b   1.000
_cell.length_c   1.000
_cell.angle_alpha   90.00
_cell.angle_beta   90.00
_cell.angle_gamma   90.00
#
_symmetry.space_group_name_H-M   'P 1'
#
loop_
_entity.id
_entity.type
_entity.pdbx_description
1 polymer ?
#
loop_
_entity_poly.entity_id
_entity_poly.type
_entity_poly.pdbx_seq_one_letter_code
_entity_poly.pdbx_strand_id
1 'polypeptide(L)'
;MAGYGVGELFRLVLAERSEEARERLAAVFLEDVEQGLEAIARRVSGEALPDTIVARTALEIVLAAAAYAWKEGKRLRVMASSEPIPGWRPLNQVLAVIEENGIVEVYRLPLIASAKSTARDIARRVARLVKGISSRVVDVSDAPPYIVAGLYTGGVRTMTVLVDLGHIAVFQKFGFYQAL
;
A
#
# COMPACT_ATOMS: atom_id res chain seq x y z
N MET A 1 -29.63 -14.61 3.51
CA MET A 1 -28.34 -15.22 3.91
C MET A 1 -27.67 -14.27 4.89
N ALA A 2 -26.95 -14.77 5.91
CA ALA A 2 -26.10 -13.89 6.70
C ALA A 2 -24.90 -13.44 5.83
N GLY A 3 -24.63 -12.14 5.79
CA GLY A 3 -23.44 -11.61 5.12
C GLY A 3 -22.16 -11.96 5.89
N TYR A 4 -21.04 -12.09 5.18
CA TYR A 4 -19.73 -12.12 5.82
C TYR A 4 -19.42 -10.72 6.38
N GLY A 5 -19.04 -10.63 7.65
CA GLY A 5 -18.55 -9.37 8.24
C GLY A 5 -17.17 -8.98 7.71
N VAL A 6 -16.75 -7.74 8.00
CA VAL A 6 -15.45 -7.18 7.56
C VAL A 6 -14.29 -8.13 7.86
N GLY A 7 -14.25 -8.73 9.05
CA GLY A 7 -13.18 -9.65 9.46
C GLY A 7 -13.20 -11.06 8.83
N GLU A 8 -14.27 -11.40 8.11
CA GLU A 8 -14.37 -12.62 7.29
C GLU A 8 -13.98 -12.29 5.85
N LEU A 9 -14.50 -11.18 5.31
CA LEU A 9 -14.12 -10.64 4.00
C LEU A 9 -12.62 -10.31 3.93
N PHE A 10 -12.03 -9.78 5.01
CA PHE A 10 -10.60 -9.50 5.09
C PHE A 10 -9.75 -10.78 4.94
N ARG A 11 -10.18 -11.90 5.56
CA ARG A 11 -9.53 -13.20 5.39
C ARG A 11 -9.73 -13.78 4.00
N LEU A 12 -10.91 -13.55 3.40
CA LEU A 12 -11.21 -13.94 2.02
C LEU A 12 -10.29 -13.22 1.02
N VAL A 13 -10.11 -11.91 1.15
CA VAL A 13 -9.21 -11.13 0.28
C VAL A 13 -7.75 -11.58 0.42
N LEU A 14 -7.28 -11.87 1.64
CA LEU A 14 -5.92 -12.40 1.84
C LEU A 14 -5.69 -13.75 1.14
N ALA A 15 -6.72 -14.58 1.04
CA ALA A 15 -6.66 -15.91 0.40
C ALA A 15 -6.85 -15.87 -1.12
N GLU A 16 -7.87 -15.15 -1.61
CA GLU A 16 -8.23 -15.11 -3.03
C GLU A 16 -7.47 -14.03 -3.82
N ARG A 17 -7.16 -12.90 -3.18
CA ARG A 17 -6.58 -11.68 -3.78
C ARG A 17 -7.36 -11.13 -5.01
N SER A 18 -8.63 -11.51 -5.14
CA SER A 18 -9.51 -11.15 -6.26
C SER A 18 -9.99 -9.69 -6.18
N GLU A 19 -10.28 -9.06 -7.33
CA GLU A 19 -10.84 -7.69 -7.35
C GLU A 19 -12.27 -7.68 -6.77
N GLU A 20 -13.08 -8.72 -7.03
CA GLU A 20 -14.42 -8.87 -6.45
C GLU A 20 -14.40 -8.95 -4.91
N ALA A 21 -13.50 -9.76 -4.32
CA ALA A 21 -13.39 -9.84 -2.87
C ALA A 21 -12.92 -8.49 -2.28
N ARG A 22 -12.04 -7.76 -2.98
CA ARG A 22 -11.62 -6.40 -2.56
C ARG A 22 -12.77 -5.40 -2.65
N GLU A 23 -13.58 -5.41 -3.70
CA GLU A 23 -14.78 -4.56 -3.81
C GLU A 23 -15.79 -4.86 -2.69
N ARG A 24 -16.03 -6.15 -2.40
CA ARG A 24 -16.93 -6.57 -1.31
C ARG A 24 -16.40 -6.21 0.08
N LEU A 25 -15.09 -6.34 0.32
CA LEU A 25 -14.45 -5.88 1.55
C LEU A 25 -14.54 -4.36 1.68
N ALA A 26 -14.24 -3.61 0.63
CA ALA A 26 -14.31 -2.15 0.63
C ALA A 26 -15.73 -1.65 0.91
N ALA A 27 -16.75 -2.24 0.28
CA ALA A 27 -18.14 -1.87 0.51
C ALA A 27 -18.54 -2.01 2.00
N VAL A 28 -18.35 -3.18 2.60
CA VAL A 28 -18.76 -3.44 3.99
C VAL A 28 -17.85 -2.72 5.01
N PHE A 29 -16.57 -2.50 4.69
CA PHE A 29 -15.67 -1.68 5.52
C PHE A 29 -16.10 -0.19 5.56
N LEU A 30 -16.73 0.31 4.48
CA LEU A 30 -17.19 1.70 4.39
C LEU A 30 -18.58 1.93 5.01
N GLU A 31 -19.28 0.87 5.44
CA GLU A 31 -20.53 0.99 6.22
C GLU A 31 -20.25 1.45 7.67
N ASP A 32 -19.18 0.96 8.28
CA ASP A 32 -18.67 1.40 9.59
C ASP A 32 -17.14 1.24 9.62
N VAL A 33 -16.43 2.36 9.44
CA VAL A 33 -14.96 2.40 9.35
C VAL A 33 -14.30 2.08 10.70
N GLU A 34 -14.85 2.53 11.82
CA GLU A 34 -14.25 2.28 13.14
C GLU A 34 -14.41 0.81 13.55
N GLN A 35 -15.61 0.24 13.38
CA GLN A 35 -15.85 -1.18 13.61
C GLN A 35 -15.07 -2.04 12.61
N GLY A 36 -14.93 -1.59 11.36
CA GLY A 36 -14.12 -2.24 10.34
C GLY A 36 -12.64 -2.31 10.72
N LEU A 37 -12.07 -1.19 11.18
CA LEU A 37 -10.69 -1.12 11.70
C LEU A 37 -10.53 -2.00 12.93
N GLU A 38 -11.46 -1.96 13.90
CA GLU A 38 -11.34 -2.79 15.10
C GLU A 38 -11.44 -4.29 14.79
N ALA A 39 -12.36 -4.69 13.89
CA ALA A 39 -12.51 -6.08 13.45
C ALA A 39 -11.23 -6.63 12.78
N ILE A 40 -10.48 -5.79 12.07
CA ILE A 40 -9.19 -6.13 11.47
C ILE A 40 -8.06 -6.08 12.52
N ALA A 41 -8.04 -5.08 13.41
CA ALA A 41 -7.02 -4.92 14.46
C ALA A 41 -7.10 -5.96 15.60
N ARG A 42 -8.22 -6.70 15.69
CA ARG A 42 -8.37 -7.92 16.49
C ARG A 42 -7.79 -9.18 15.82
N ARG A 43 -7.50 -9.13 14.51
CA ARG A 43 -7.00 -10.25 13.69
C ARG A 43 -5.54 -10.06 13.23
N VAL A 44 -5.05 -8.82 13.20
CA VAL A 44 -3.65 -8.47 12.88
C VAL A 44 -2.82 -8.41 14.17
N SER A 45 -1.65 -9.05 14.16
CA SER A 45 -0.62 -8.96 15.20
C SER A 45 0.77 -8.89 14.56
N GLY A 46 1.74 -8.30 15.26
CA GLY A 46 3.12 -8.16 14.78
C GLY A 46 3.94 -7.27 15.69
N GLU A 47 5.27 -7.43 15.68
CA GLU A 47 6.21 -6.69 16.55
C GLU A 47 6.70 -5.38 15.91
N ALA A 48 6.66 -5.30 14.57
CA ALA A 48 7.09 -4.14 13.79
C ALA A 48 6.07 -3.85 12.68
N LEU A 49 5.51 -2.64 12.68
CA LEU A 49 4.67 -2.12 11.60
C LEU A 49 5.48 -1.13 10.74
N PRO A 50 5.32 -1.11 9.40
CA PRO A 50 5.73 0.04 8.61
C PRO A 50 5.07 1.35 9.08
N ASP A 51 5.84 2.44 9.10
CA ASP A 51 5.30 3.80 9.27
C ASP A 51 4.77 4.39 7.95
N THR A 52 5.14 3.76 6.84
CA THR A 52 4.81 4.16 5.47
C THR A 52 4.57 2.92 4.64
N ILE A 53 3.43 2.83 3.95
CA ILE A 53 3.16 1.83 2.93
C ILE A 53 3.25 2.47 1.54
N VAL A 54 3.70 1.73 0.55
CA VAL A 54 3.43 2.00 -0.86
C VAL A 54 2.54 0.88 -1.39
N ALA A 55 1.35 1.22 -1.86
CA ALA A 55 0.39 0.26 -2.41
C ALA A 55 -0.24 0.80 -3.70
N ARG A 56 -0.53 -0.09 -4.65
CA ARG A 56 -1.07 0.27 -5.97
C ARG A 56 -2.49 -0.28 -6.16
N THR A 57 -2.75 -1.52 -5.73
CA THR A 57 -4.07 -2.18 -5.64
C THR A 57 -4.28 -2.98 -4.34
N ALA A 58 -3.22 -3.26 -3.57
CA ALA A 58 -3.24 -4.11 -2.35
C ALA A 58 -3.99 -3.50 -1.14
N LEU A 59 -5.33 -3.43 -1.23
CA LEU A 59 -6.25 -2.97 -0.19
C LEU A 59 -5.99 -3.64 1.17
N GLU A 60 -5.78 -4.95 1.17
CA GLU A 60 -5.64 -5.77 2.37
C GLU A 60 -4.42 -5.42 3.22
N ILE A 61 -3.28 -5.06 2.62
CA ILE A 61 -2.08 -4.67 3.38
C ILE A 61 -2.25 -3.27 3.97
N VAL A 62 -2.85 -2.36 3.20
CA VAL A 62 -3.20 -1.00 3.67
C VAL A 62 -4.18 -1.05 4.84
N LEU A 63 -5.24 -1.85 4.75
CA LEU A 63 -6.21 -2.03 5.83
C LEU A 63 -5.59 -2.68 7.07
N ALA A 64 -4.74 -3.71 6.90
CA ALA A 64 -4.07 -4.35 8.02
C ALA A 64 -3.23 -3.37 8.85
N ALA A 65 -2.46 -2.52 8.17
CA ALA A 65 -1.62 -1.53 8.81
C ALA A 65 -2.39 -0.32 9.33
N ALA A 66 -3.42 0.16 8.62
CA ALA A 66 -4.28 1.24 9.10
C ALA A 66 -4.98 0.83 10.41
N ALA A 67 -5.51 -0.40 10.47
CA ALA A 67 -6.15 -0.97 11.66
C ALA A 67 -5.18 -1.07 12.85
N TYR A 68 -3.95 -1.55 12.63
CA TYR A 68 -2.93 -1.62 13.67
C TYR A 68 -2.46 -0.22 14.10
N ALA A 69 -2.20 0.69 13.15
CA ALA A 69 -1.73 2.05 13.44
C ALA A 69 -2.77 2.85 14.24
N TRP A 70 -4.05 2.79 13.84
CA TRP A 70 -5.19 3.38 14.55
C TRP A 70 -5.28 2.88 16.00
N LYS A 71 -5.29 1.56 16.20
CA LYS A 71 -5.34 0.92 17.53
C LYS A 71 -4.17 1.34 18.44
N GLU A 72 -3.01 1.59 17.85
CA GLU A 72 -1.78 1.96 18.55
C GLU A 72 -1.57 3.48 18.69
N GLY A 73 -2.50 4.31 18.22
CA GLY A 73 -2.37 5.78 18.21
C GLY A 73 -1.25 6.31 17.31
N LYS A 74 -0.81 5.53 16.33
CA LYS A 74 0.31 5.83 15.42
C LYS A 74 -0.23 6.36 14.09
N ARG A 75 0.48 7.32 13.48
CA ARG A 75 0.17 7.78 12.11
C ARG A 75 0.82 6.86 11.09
N LEU A 76 0.02 6.33 10.18
CA LEU A 76 0.48 5.61 8.98
C LEU A 76 0.46 6.55 7.77
N ARG A 77 1.50 6.48 6.93
CA ARG A 77 1.50 7.10 5.60
C ARG A 77 1.18 6.07 4.53
N VAL A 78 0.44 6.44 3.50
CA VAL A 78 0.20 5.56 2.34
C VAL A 78 0.55 6.29 1.05
N MET A 79 1.55 5.81 0.33
CA MET A 79 1.84 6.21 -1.04
C MET A 79 0.97 5.38 -1.99
N ALA A 80 0.10 6.05 -2.73
CA ALA A 80 -0.93 5.40 -3.55
C ALA A 80 -1.03 6.02 -4.95
N SER A 81 -1.67 5.32 -5.89
CA SER A 81 -1.85 5.85 -7.25
C SER A 81 -2.61 7.18 -7.26
N SER A 82 -2.13 8.12 -8.07
CA SER A 82 -2.87 9.33 -8.50
C SER A 82 -3.68 9.11 -9.78
N GLU A 83 -3.55 7.94 -10.41
CA GLU A 83 -4.06 7.66 -11.77
C GLU A 83 -4.80 6.31 -11.81
N PRO A 84 -5.86 6.18 -12.64
CA PRO A 84 -6.63 4.95 -12.75
C PRO A 84 -5.87 3.79 -13.40
N ILE A 85 -5.96 2.63 -12.75
CA ILE A 85 -5.40 1.33 -13.17
C ILE A 85 -6.38 0.20 -12.78
N PRO A 86 -6.32 -0.98 -13.42
CA PRO A 86 -7.09 -2.16 -13.00
C PRO A 86 -6.82 -2.50 -11.52
N GLY A 87 -7.83 -2.94 -10.76
CA GLY A 87 -7.69 -3.23 -9.32
C GLY A 87 -7.62 -2.01 -8.39
N TRP A 88 -7.59 -0.77 -8.90
CA TRP A 88 -7.42 0.43 -8.06
C TRP A 88 -8.66 0.77 -7.22
N ARG A 89 -9.86 0.56 -7.78
CA ARG A 89 -11.13 1.13 -7.29
C ARG A 89 -11.34 0.89 -5.78
N PRO A 90 -11.21 -0.33 -5.22
CA PRO A 90 -11.48 -0.59 -3.81
C PRO A 90 -10.51 0.14 -2.89
N LEU A 91 -9.21 0.07 -3.21
CA LEU A 91 -8.16 0.76 -2.46
C LEU A 91 -8.35 2.28 -2.51
N ASN A 92 -8.75 2.82 -3.66
CA ASN A 92 -8.94 4.27 -3.82
C ASN A 92 -10.13 4.81 -3.01
N GLN A 93 -11.26 4.10 -3.04
CA GLN A 93 -12.46 4.46 -2.28
C GLN A 93 -12.19 4.42 -0.77
N VAL A 94 -11.58 3.34 -0.28
CA VAL A 94 -11.20 3.22 1.13
C VAL A 94 -10.23 4.32 1.53
N LEU A 95 -9.15 4.54 0.75
CA LEU A 95 -8.15 5.56 1.05
C LEU A 95 -8.73 6.96 1.18
N ALA A 96 -9.67 7.37 0.32
CA ALA A 96 -10.29 8.69 0.42
C ALA A 96 -10.99 8.87 1.77
N VAL A 97 -11.82 7.91 2.17
CA VAL A 97 -12.59 8.01 3.43
C VAL A 97 -11.68 7.92 4.66
N ILE A 98 -10.65 7.05 4.67
CA ILE A 98 -9.74 6.95 5.83
C ILE A 98 -8.72 8.11 5.90
N GLU A 99 -8.50 8.83 4.80
CA GLU A 99 -7.77 10.10 4.72
C GLU A 99 -8.61 11.26 5.27
N GLU A 100 -9.88 11.37 4.86
CA GLU A 100 -10.84 12.37 5.36
C GLU A 100 -11.09 12.24 6.87
N ASN A 101 -11.08 11.02 7.41
CA ASN A 101 -11.17 10.74 8.84
C ASN A 101 -9.82 10.85 9.59
N GLY A 102 -8.73 11.23 8.90
CA GLY A 102 -7.43 11.50 9.52
C GLY A 102 -6.68 10.26 10.06
N ILE A 103 -7.11 9.05 9.70
CA ILE A 103 -6.51 7.77 10.14
C ILE A 103 -5.15 7.55 9.46
N VAL A 104 -5.01 8.01 8.21
CA VAL A 104 -3.78 7.91 7.40
C VAL A 104 -3.45 9.23 6.69
N GLU A 105 -2.18 9.39 6.30
CA GLU A 105 -1.66 10.50 5.51
C GLU A 105 -1.34 10.00 4.08
N VAL A 106 -2.11 10.37 3.04
CA VAL A 106 -1.97 9.77 1.70
C VAL A 106 -1.14 10.63 0.75
N TYR A 107 -0.13 10.01 0.14
CA TYR A 107 0.80 10.62 -0.80
C TYR A 107 0.49 10.10 -2.21
N ARG A 108 -0.25 10.88 -2.99
CA ARG A 108 -0.66 10.49 -4.35
C ARG A 108 0.51 10.59 -5.35
N LEU A 109 0.81 9.47 -6.01
CA LEU A 109 1.93 9.29 -6.94
C LEU A 109 1.47 8.72 -8.29
N PRO A 110 2.08 9.15 -9.41
CA PRO A 110 1.99 8.40 -10.66
C PRO A 110 2.66 7.03 -10.48
N LEU A 111 1.86 5.95 -10.52
CA LEU A 111 2.31 4.55 -10.41
C LEU A 111 2.29 3.81 -11.77
N ILE A 112 2.17 4.56 -12.87
CA ILE A 112 2.37 4.10 -14.24
C ILE A 112 3.61 4.80 -14.81
N ALA A 113 4.46 4.08 -15.53
CA ALA A 113 5.56 4.66 -16.30
C ALA A 113 5.39 4.32 -17.78
N SER A 114 5.15 5.34 -18.59
CA SER A 114 5.05 5.24 -20.05
C SER A 114 6.40 4.99 -20.75
N ALA A 115 7.51 5.33 -20.10
CA ALA A 115 8.86 5.25 -20.66
C ALA A 115 9.94 5.19 -19.58
N LYS A 116 11.18 4.88 -19.99
CA LYS A 116 12.37 4.90 -19.10
C LYS A 116 12.67 6.28 -18.50
N SER A 117 12.31 7.36 -19.21
CA SER A 117 12.38 8.74 -18.71
C SER A 117 11.39 8.99 -17.59
N THR A 118 10.10 8.70 -17.82
CA THR A 118 9.05 8.90 -16.81
C THR A 118 9.31 8.05 -15.57
N ALA A 119 9.71 6.77 -15.70
CA ALA A 119 10.15 5.95 -14.57
C ALA A 119 11.25 6.61 -13.71
N ARG A 120 12.25 7.25 -14.34
CA ARG A 120 13.34 7.97 -13.63
C ARG A 120 12.84 9.22 -12.91
N ASP A 121 11.91 9.96 -13.50
CA ASP A 121 11.40 11.20 -12.90
C ASP A 121 10.36 10.93 -11.79
N ILE A 122 9.61 9.82 -11.88
CA ILE A 122 8.81 9.27 -10.77
C ILE A 122 9.74 8.89 -9.61
N ALA A 123 10.81 8.14 -9.87
CA ALA A 123 11.80 7.79 -8.84
C ALA A 123 12.41 9.04 -8.17
N ARG A 124 12.72 10.09 -8.95
CA ARG A 124 13.17 11.41 -8.44
C ARG A 124 12.11 12.17 -7.65
N ARG A 125 10.81 11.95 -7.89
CA ARG A 125 9.71 12.55 -7.10
C ARG A 125 9.59 11.82 -5.75
N VAL A 126 9.57 10.49 -5.76
CA VAL A 126 9.57 9.65 -4.54
C VAL A 126 10.79 9.95 -3.67
N ALA A 127 11.99 10.00 -4.26
CA ALA A 127 13.23 10.31 -3.53
C ALA A 127 13.22 11.70 -2.87
N ARG A 128 12.49 12.68 -3.44
CA ARG A 128 12.32 14.01 -2.84
C ARG A 128 11.28 14.01 -1.72
N LEU A 129 10.19 13.25 -1.86
CA LEU A 129 9.13 13.16 -0.85
C LEU A 129 9.62 12.48 0.43
N VAL A 130 10.35 11.35 0.33
CA VAL A 130 10.88 10.67 1.53
C VAL A 130 12.10 11.37 2.15
N LYS A 131 12.76 12.30 1.47
CA LYS A 131 13.96 12.99 1.98
C LYS A 131 13.57 14.00 3.07
N GLY A 132 13.55 13.53 4.30
CA GLY A 132 13.15 14.30 5.50
C GLY A 132 11.99 13.65 6.25
N ILE A 133 11.22 12.76 5.60
CA ILE A 133 10.29 11.86 6.29
C ILE A 133 11.12 10.79 7.00
N SER A 134 11.08 10.78 8.34
CA SER A 134 11.65 9.71 9.17
C SER A 134 10.86 8.41 8.97
N SER A 135 11.08 7.76 7.84
CA SER A 135 10.51 6.46 7.49
C SER A 135 11.54 5.36 7.81
N ARG A 136 11.35 4.73 8.98
CA ARG A 136 12.24 3.71 9.53
C ARG A 136 11.96 2.33 8.95
N VAL A 137 10.70 2.05 8.58
CA VAL A 137 10.27 0.83 7.89
C VAL A 137 9.21 1.20 6.86
N VAL A 138 9.48 0.91 5.58
CA VAL A 138 8.52 1.09 4.49
C VAL A 138 8.11 -0.28 3.97
N ASP A 139 6.82 -0.61 3.90
CA ASP A 139 6.36 -1.77 3.15
C ASP A 139 5.95 -1.37 1.73
N VAL A 140 6.30 -2.19 0.75
CA VAL A 140 6.09 -1.94 -0.68
C VAL A 140 5.26 -3.08 -1.25
N SER A 141 3.95 -2.93 -1.12
CA SER A 141 2.92 -3.89 -1.51
C SER A 141 2.58 -3.71 -2.99
N ASP A 142 2.83 -4.73 -3.82
CA ASP A 142 2.66 -4.79 -5.30
C ASP A 142 3.28 -3.66 -6.17
N ALA A 143 3.84 -2.62 -5.56
CA ALA A 143 4.15 -1.35 -6.23
C ALA A 143 5.35 -1.44 -7.22
N PRO A 144 5.40 -0.52 -8.22
CA PRO A 144 6.37 -0.61 -9.32
C PRO A 144 7.85 -0.48 -8.89
N PRO A 145 8.80 -1.16 -9.56
CA PRO A 145 10.21 -1.18 -9.17
C PRO A 145 10.92 0.18 -9.13
N TYR A 146 10.48 1.15 -9.95
CA TYR A 146 11.03 2.51 -9.92
C TYR A 146 10.63 3.31 -8.66
N ILE A 147 9.56 2.92 -7.96
CA ILE A 147 9.25 3.45 -6.63
C ILE A 147 10.29 2.96 -5.62
N VAL A 148 10.61 1.65 -5.64
CA VAL A 148 11.67 1.04 -4.81
C VAL A 148 13.05 1.66 -5.09
N ALA A 149 13.32 2.08 -6.33
CA ALA A 149 14.48 2.90 -6.67
C ALA A 149 14.43 4.28 -6.00
N GLY A 150 13.31 4.99 -6.12
CA GLY A 150 13.10 6.30 -5.49
C GLY A 150 13.26 6.28 -3.96
N LEU A 151 12.64 5.32 -3.27
CA LEU A 151 12.73 5.17 -1.81
C LEU A 151 14.20 5.07 -1.34
N TYR A 152 14.97 4.18 -1.97
CA TYR A 152 16.38 3.97 -1.65
C TYR A 152 17.25 5.19 -1.99
N THR A 153 16.98 5.87 -3.11
CA THR A 153 17.66 7.13 -3.48
C THR A 153 17.33 8.27 -2.50
N GLY A 154 16.13 8.29 -1.93
CA GLY A 154 15.73 9.24 -0.89
C GLY A 154 16.26 8.92 0.51
N GLY A 155 16.89 7.75 0.70
CA GLY A 155 17.58 7.36 1.93
C GLY A 155 16.95 6.23 2.73
N VAL A 156 15.79 5.69 2.31
CA VAL A 156 15.13 4.57 3.00
C VAL A 156 16.02 3.31 2.96
N ARG A 157 16.33 2.75 4.14
CA ARG A 157 17.23 1.60 4.29
C ARG A 157 16.53 0.30 4.65
N THR A 158 15.53 0.34 5.54
CA THR A 158 14.71 -0.83 5.89
C THR A 158 13.42 -0.79 5.10
N MET A 159 13.14 -1.83 4.33
CA MET A 159 11.88 -1.97 3.61
C MET A 159 11.47 -3.43 3.45
N THR A 160 10.17 -3.68 3.58
CA THR A 160 9.51 -4.95 3.21
C THR A 160 8.99 -4.81 1.78
N VAL A 161 8.93 -5.91 1.02
CA VAL A 161 8.49 -5.90 -0.37
C VAL A 161 7.53 -7.08 -0.61
N LEU A 162 6.23 -6.80 -0.52
CA LEU A 162 5.17 -7.80 -0.68
C LEU A 162 4.61 -7.77 -2.12
N VAL A 163 5.27 -8.50 -3.01
CA VAL A 163 4.92 -8.62 -4.44
C VAL A 163 5.12 -10.08 -4.87
N ASP A 164 4.29 -10.60 -5.77
CA ASP A 164 4.50 -11.92 -6.40
C ASP A 164 5.82 -12.00 -7.22
N LEU A 165 6.47 -10.84 -7.42
CA LEU A 165 7.81 -10.67 -7.99
C LEU A 165 8.74 -9.88 -7.06
N GLY A 166 8.69 -10.12 -5.74
CA GLY A 166 9.50 -9.42 -4.72
C GLY A 166 11.02 -9.55 -4.86
N HIS A 167 11.52 -10.20 -5.92
CA HIS A 167 12.91 -10.61 -6.08
C HIS A 167 13.62 -10.07 -7.34
N ILE A 168 12.95 -10.00 -8.51
CA ILE A 168 13.66 -9.83 -9.80
C ILE A 168 14.03 -8.36 -10.10
N ALA A 169 13.19 -7.39 -9.72
CA ALA A 169 13.39 -6.01 -10.17
C ALA A 169 14.30 -5.15 -9.27
N VAL A 170 14.56 -5.57 -8.03
CA VAL A 170 15.60 -4.96 -7.18
C VAL A 170 17.00 -5.29 -7.70
N PHE A 171 17.18 -6.42 -8.40
CA PHE A 171 18.42 -6.70 -9.13
C PHE A 171 18.62 -5.66 -10.25
N GLN A 172 17.58 -5.32 -11.02
CA GLN A 172 17.68 -4.34 -12.10
C GLN A 172 18.13 -2.94 -11.64
N LYS A 173 17.90 -2.60 -10.36
CA LYS A 173 18.12 -1.30 -9.70
C LYS A 173 19.53 -0.71 -9.86
N PHE A 174 20.53 -1.54 -10.17
CA PHE A 174 21.91 -1.13 -10.47
C PHE A 174 22.46 -1.66 -11.81
N GLY A 175 21.68 -2.38 -12.63
CA GLY A 175 22.09 -2.76 -14.00
C GLY A 175 21.45 -4.00 -14.64
N PHE A 176 20.76 -4.85 -13.89
CA PHE A 176 20.56 -6.27 -14.26
C PHE A 176 19.24 -6.63 -14.95
N TYR A 177 18.98 -6.13 -16.16
CA TYR A 177 18.37 -6.95 -17.23
C TYR A 177 18.53 -6.25 -18.58
N GLN A 178 19.33 -6.84 -19.47
CA GLN A 178 19.33 -6.57 -20.90
C GLN A 178 18.76 -7.81 -21.60
N ALA A 179 17.84 -7.59 -22.54
CA ALA A 179 17.32 -8.53 -23.55
C ALA A 179 17.20 -10.01 -23.16
N LEU A 180 15.96 -10.47 -22.97
CA LEU A 180 15.27 -11.24 -24.01
C LEU A 180 13.84 -10.68 -24.16
#